data_AF-A0A9D2B0E3-F1
#
_entry.id   AF-A0A9D2B0E3-F1
#
_cell.length_a   1.000
_cell.length_b   1.000
_cell.length_c   1.000
_cell.angle_alpha   90.00
_cell.angle_beta   90.00
_cell.angle_gamma   90.00
#
_symmetry.space_group_name_H-M   'P 1'
#
loop_
_entity.id
_entity.type
_entity.pdbx_description
1 polymer ?
#
loop_
_entity_poly.entity_id
_entity_poly.type
_entity_poly.pdbx_seq_one_letter_code
_entity_poly.pdbx_strand_id
1 'polypeptide(L)'
;MKKTSIFSIAAVALGLVGATFMSACNQPASKKASDSTSPSVENAASVDEEFVAYVNADSLSAKYEYFKDVREKLEAKIKKAQNDLQSKGQAFQREINEYQQKAHTMSADERQKTEERLARKQDELGQLDQNTSMSLAQDESTEMDKIYTSITEFLEKYAKEKDYKLVLTYSKANPTVLYIDPSFDITNQVIDELNTEYKKNKDKESKK
;
A
#
# COMPACT_ATOMS: atom_id res chain seq x y z
N MET A 1 11.24 34.17 -44.22
CA MET A 1 12.40 33.90 -43.34
C MET A 1 11.87 33.30 -42.05
N LYS A 2 12.32 32.08 -41.74
CA LYS A 2 11.92 31.25 -40.60
C LYS A 2 12.55 31.79 -39.32
N LYS A 3 11.84 31.71 -38.19
CA LYS A 3 12.43 31.50 -36.85
C LYS A 3 11.35 30.99 -35.89
N THR A 4 11.30 29.67 -35.80
CA THR A 4 10.72 28.85 -34.74
C THR A 4 11.64 28.90 -33.51
N SER A 5 11.09 28.90 -32.29
CA SER A 5 11.78 28.32 -31.13
C SER A 5 10.77 27.81 -30.11
N ILE A 6 10.67 26.48 -30.06
CA ILE A 6 9.92 25.69 -29.08
C ILE A 6 10.94 25.30 -28.00
N PHE A 7 10.71 25.65 -26.74
CA PHE A 7 11.49 25.13 -25.62
C PHE A 7 10.70 23.98 -24.98
N SER A 8 11.09 22.76 -25.33
CA SER A 8 10.73 21.53 -24.62
C SER A 8 11.83 21.25 -23.59
N ILE A 9 11.48 21.18 -22.30
CA ILE A 9 12.40 20.70 -21.25
C ILE A 9 12.10 19.22 -21.01
N ALA A 10 13.15 18.43 -21.25
CA ALA A 10 13.18 16.99 -21.18
C ALA A 10 13.26 16.48 -19.73
N ALA A 11 12.72 15.27 -19.55
CA ALA A 11 12.80 14.44 -18.36
C ALA A 11 14.24 14.08 -17.98
N VAL A 12 14.53 14.07 -16.69
CA VAL A 12 15.75 13.48 -16.11
C VAL A 12 15.36 12.18 -15.42
N ALA A 13 15.67 11.06 -16.08
CA ALA A 13 15.71 9.73 -15.47
C ALA A 13 17.17 9.41 -15.17
N LEU A 14 17.49 9.13 -13.91
CA LEU A 14 18.80 8.65 -13.48
C LEU A 14 18.65 7.21 -13.00
N GLY A 15 18.94 6.28 -13.91
CA GLY A 15 19.24 4.89 -13.60
C GLY A 15 20.75 4.71 -13.49
N LEU A 16 21.21 3.95 -12.50
CA LEU A 16 22.57 3.42 -12.44
C LEU A 16 22.53 1.92 -12.20
N VAL A 17 23.29 1.24 -13.04
CA VAL A 17 23.37 -0.20 -13.31
C VAL A 17 24.69 -0.74 -12.76
N GLY A 18 24.67 -2.00 -12.28
CA GLY A 18 25.79 -2.96 -12.33
C GLY A 18 26.86 -2.76 -11.26
N ALA A 19 27.63 -3.76 -10.82
CA ALA A 19 27.80 -5.20 -11.08
C ALA A 19 28.62 -5.71 -9.86
N THR A 20 28.77 -6.97 -9.46
CA THR A 20 29.32 -8.13 -10.18
C THR A 20 29.21 -9.36 -9.28
N PHE A 21 28.79 -10.48 -9.86
CA PHE A 21 29.06 -11.83 -9.40
C PHE A 21 30.56 -12.15 -9.49
N MET A 22 31.13 -12.84 -8.50
CA MET A 22 32.22 -13.80 -8.74
C MET A 22 32.06 -15.02 -7.82
N SER A 23 31.86 -16.17 -8.46
CA SER A 23 32.09 -17.49 -7.89
C SER A 23 33.59 -17.80 -7.85
N ALA A 24 34.06 -18.44 -6.77
CA ALA A 24 35.29 -19.23 -6.79
C ALA A 24 35.23 -20.33 -5.72
N CYS A 25 34.92 -21.55 -6.15
CA CYS A 25 35.28 -22.77 -5.43
C CYS A 25 36.75 -23.10 -5.74
N ASN A 26 37.61 -23.27 -4.72
CA ASN A 26 38.68 -24.26 -4.78
C ASN A 26 39.28 -24.56 -3.39
N GLN A 27 39.20 -25.81 -2.96
CA GLN A 27 39.84 -26.39 -1.77
C GLN A 27 41.33 -26.70 -2.05
N PRO A 28 42.18 -26.79 -1.01
CA PRO A 28 42.58 -28.13 -0.58
C PRO A 28 42.63 -28.31 0.94
N ALA A 29 42.51 -29.58 1.33
CA ALA A 29 42.35 -30.09 2.68
C ALA A 29 43.52 -29.82 3.64
N SER A 30 43.20 -29.54 4.90
CA SER A 30 44.03 -29.92 6.04
C SER A 30 43.14 -30.44 7.17
N LYS A 31 43.33 -31.73 7.48
CA LYS A 31 42.73 -32.44 8.61
C LYS A 31 43.12 -31.77 9.94
N LYS A 32 42.11 -31.44 10.76
CA LYS A 32 42.22 -31.53 12.22
C LYS A 32 40.90 -32.09 12.75
N ALA A 33 41.00 -33.31 13.28
CA ALA A 33 39.99 -33.89 14.14
C ALA A 33 39.95 -33.09 15.44
N SER A 34 38.75 -32.73 15.89
CA SER A 34 38.47 -32.43 17.29
C SER A 34 36.97 -32.60 17.51
N ASP A 35 36.65 -33.61 18.31
CA ASP A 35 35.42 -33.88 19.03
C ASP A 35 34.07 -33.55 18.40
N SER A 36 33.49 -34.64 17.90
CA SER A 36 32.05 -34.88 17.91
C SER A 36 31.51 -34.86 19.34
N THR A 37 30.83 -33.77 19.71
CA THR A 37 29.71 -33.84 20.65
C THR A 37 28.52 -33.16 20.00
N SER A 38 27.95 -33.84 19.00
CA SER A 38 26.60 -33.58 18.54
C SER A 38 25.66 -34.07 19.65
N PRO A 39 24.80 -33.23 20.24
CA PRO A 39 23.66 -33.78 20.95
C PRO A 39 22.76 -34.39 19.87
N SER A 40 22.80 -35.71 19.78
CA SER A 40 21.76 -36.50 19.13
C SER A 40 20.44 -36.16 19.82
N VAL A 41 19.67 -35.25 19.24
CA VAL A 41 18.22 -35.31 19.35
C VAL A 41 17.75 -36.38 18.39
N GLU A 42 17.99 -37.63 18.78
CA GLU A 42 17.07 -38.73 18.47
C GLU A 42 15.77 -38.43 19.22
N ASN A 43 15.00 -37.54 18.61
CA ASN A 43 13.56 -37.68 18.59
C ASN A 43 13.15 -37.10 17.24
N ALA A 44 13.24 -37.94 16.19
CA ALA A 44 12.33 -37.81 15.07
C ALA A 44 10.94 -38.13 15.63
N ALA A 45 10.39 -37.20 16.42
CA ALA A 45 8.95 -37.07 16.49
C ALA A 45 8.53 -37.00 15.02
N SER A 46 7.62 -37.87 14.62
CA SER A 46 6.75 -37.56 13.50
C SER A 46 6.40 -36.08 13.64
N VAL A 47 6.50 -35.31 12.55
CA VAL A 47 5.55 -34.22 12.45
C VAL A 47 4.21 -34.95 12.44
N ASP A 48 3.63 -35.17 13.63
CA ASP A 48 2.22 -35.38 13.71
C ASP A 48 1.65 -34.20 12.92
N GLU A 49 0.80 -34.50 11.94
CA GLU A 49 0.21 -33.59 10.95
C GLU A 49 -0.62 -32.45 11.59
N GLU A 50 -0.36 -32.12 12.84
CA GLU A 50 -1.08 -31.22 13.73
C GLU A 50 -0.56 -29.78 13.61
N PHE A 51 -1.15 -28.82 12.90
CA PHE A 51 -2.13 -28.79 11.84
C PHE A 51 -1.76 -27.48 11.11
N VAL A 52 -1.18 -27.58 9.91
CA VAL A 52 -0.85 -26.41 9.08
C VAL A 52 -2.09 -26.05 8.26
N ALA A 53 -2.40 -24.77 8.12
CA ALA A 53 -3.42 -24.29 7.21
C ALA A 53 -2.90 -23.12 6.38
N TYR A 54 -3.60 -22.75 5.33
CA TYR A 54 -3.33 -21.50 4.63
C TYR A 54 -4.59 -20.73 4.29
N VAL A 55 -4.40 -19.41 4.18
CA VAL A 55 -5.37 -18.47 3.66
C VAL A 55 -4.80 -17.78 2.42
N ASN A 56 -5.66 -17.56 1.44
CA ASN A 56 -5.30 -16.86 0.22
C ASN A 56 -5.59 -15.36 0.37
N ALA A 57 -4.54 -14.54 0.33
CA ALA A 57 -4.62 -13.08 0.46
C ALA A 57 -5.38 -12.42 -0.70
N ASP A 58 -5.24 -12.96 -1.91
CA ASP A 58 -5.94 -12.44 -3.10
C ASP A 58 -7.45 -12.66 -2.96
N SER A 59 -7.87 -13.81 -2.41
CA SER A 59 -9.27 -14.09 -2.08
C SER A 59 -9.78 -13.26 -0.90
N LEU A 60 -8.98 -13.08 0.16
CA LEU A 60 -9.33 -12.22 1.30
C LEU A 60 -9.58 -10.79 0.83
N SER A 61 -8.64 -10.20 0.08
CA SER A 61 -8.80 -8.84 -0.45
C SER A 61 -9.99 -8.68 -1.40
N ALA A 62 -10.35 -9.72 -2.15
CA ALA A 62 -11.49 -9.69 -3.07
C ALA A 62 -12.86 -9.92 -2.41
N LYS A 63 -12.93 -10.68 -1.32
CA LYS A 63 -14.20 -11.18 -0.76
C LYS A 63 -14.47 -10.81 0.70
N TYR A 64 -13.46 -10.39 1.45
CA TYR A 64 -13.67 -9.87 2.81
C TYR A 64 -14.34 -8.49 2.73
N GLU A 65 -15.55 -8.36 3.27
CA GLU A 65 -16.38 -7.17 3.16
C GLU A 65 -15.74 -5.94 3.81
N TYR A 66 -14.97 -6.10 4.89
CA TYR A 66 -14.23 -4.98 5.47
C TYR A 66 -13.19 -4.41 4.50
N PHE A 67 -12.52 -5.29 3.74
CA PHE A 67 -11.56 -4.89 2.70
C PHE A 67 -12.25 -4.07 1.60
N LYS A 68 -13.43 -4.49 1.17
CA LYS A 68 -14.25 -3.78 0.17
C LYS A 68 -14.69 -2.41 0.68
N ASP A 69 -15.23 -2.35 1.90
CA ASP A 69 -15.69 -1.09 2.50
C ASP A 69 -14.55 -0.08 2.66
N VAL A 70 -13.36 -0.55 3.08
CA VAL A 70 -12.15 0.29 3.16
C VAL A 70 -11.74 0.78 1.78
N ARG A 71 -11.74 -0.10 0.77
CA ARG A 71 -11.41 0.27 -0.61
C ARG A 71 -12.36 1.33 -1.16
N GLU A 72 -13.67 1.13 -1.02
CA GLU A 72 -14.67 2.10 -1.46
C GLU A 72 -14.51 3.46 -0.76
N LYS A 73 -14.23 3.44 0.55
CA LYS A 73 -13.96 4.65 1.33
C LYS A 73 -12.72 5.39 0.85
N LEU A 74 -11.62 4.69 0.58
CA LEU A 74 -10.39 5.28 0.07
C LEU A 74 -10.57 5.82 -1.36
N GLU A 75 -11.22 5.06 -2.24
CA GLU A 75 -11.55 5.52 -3.60
C GLU A 75 -12.42 6.78 -3.58
N ALA A 76 -13.40 6.86 -2.68
CA ALA A 76 -14.21 8.06 -2.49
C ALA A 76 -13.39 9.26 -2.00
N LYS A 77 -12.46 9.05 -1.06
CA LYS A 77 -11.53 10.09 -0.58
C LYS A 77 -10.61 10.60 -1.70
N ILE A 78 -10.02 9.68 -2.48
CA ILE A 78 -9.16 10.01 -3.63
C ILE A 78 -9.95 10.83 -4.65
N LYS A 79 -11.15 10.40 -5.03
CA LYS A 79 -12.00 11.11 -5.99
C LYS A 79 -12.38 12.50 -5.49
N LYS A 80 -12.69 12.64 -4.20
CA LYS A 80 -12.99 13.94 -3.58
C LYS A 80 -11.78 14.87 -3.64
N ALA A 81 -10.59 14.37 -3.29
CA ALA A 81 -9.34 15.12 -3.36
C ALA A 81 -9.03 15.60 -4.79
N GLN A 82 -9.14 14.70 -5.78
CA GLN A 82 -8.93 15.04 -7.19
C GLN A 82 -9.90 16.11 -7.67
N ASN A 83 -11.19 15.99 -7.34
CA ASN A 83 -12.19 16.99 -7.71
C ASN A 83 -11.93 18.36 -7.07
N ASP A 84 -11.52 18.38 -5.80
CA ASP A 84 -11.20 19.63 -5.10
C ASP A 84 -10.00 20.32 -5.72
N LEU A 85 -8.91 19.58 -5.96
CA LEU A 85 -7.71 20.11 -6.60
C LEU A 85 -7.98 20.61 -8.02
N GLN A 86 -8.75 19.84 -8.81
CA GLN A 86 -9.15 20.23 -10.16
C GLN A 86 -9.98 21.51 -10.14
N SER A 87 -10.96 21.62 -9.24
CA SER A 87 -11.82 22.80 -9.10
C SER A 87 -11.01 24.04 -8.74
N LYS A 88 -10.11 23.93 -7.76
CA LYS A 88 -9.23 25.04 -7.34
C LYS A 88 -8.23 25.42 -8.43
N GLY A 89 -7.68 24.45 -9.17
CA GLY A 89 -6.81 24.68 -10.31
C GLY A 89 -7.52 25.42 -11.44
N GLN A 90 -8.75 25.04 -11.77
CA GLN A 90 -9.57 25.76 -12.75
C GLN A 90 -9.91 27.18 -12.29
N ALA A 91 -10.21 27.37 -11.00
CA ALA A 91 -10.45 28.70 -10.44
C ALA A 91 -9.19 29.58 -10.54
N PHE A 92 -8.03 29.03 -10.19
CA PHE A 92 -6.75 29.72 -10.33
C PHE A 92 -6.45 30.10 -11.78
N GLN A 93 -6.66 29.19 -12.74
CA GLN A 93 -6.47 29.49 -14.15
C GLN A 93 -7.39 30.62 -14.65
N ARG A 94 -8.64 30.67 -14.18
CA ARG A 94 -9.56 31.79 -14.48
C ARG A 94 -9.01 33.12 -13.94
N GLU A 95 -8.52 33.13 -12.71
CA GLU A 95 -7.94 34.34 -12.11
C GLU A 95 -6.68 34.83 -12.84
N ILE A 96 -5.84 33.91 -13.31
CA ILE A 96 -4.68 34.24 -14.16
C ILE A 96 -5.14 34.87 -15.47
N ASN A 97 -6.12 34.28 -16.15
CA ASN A 97 -6.65 34.81 -17.41
C ASN A 97 -7.28 36.21 -17.22
N GLU A 98 -8.04 36.39 -16.14
CA GLU A 98 -8.62 37.69 -15.79
C GLU A 98 -7.55 38.75 -15.51
N TYR A 99 -6.49 38.38 -14.77
CA TYR A 99 -5.35 39.25 -14.52
C TYR A 99 -4.69 39.67 -15.84
N GLN A 100 -4.39 38.72 -16.74
CA GLN A 100 -3.77 39.01 -18.03
C GLN A 100 -4.61 39.97 -18.88
N GLN A 101 -5.94 39.84 -18.85
CA GLN A 101 -6.85 40.74 -19.57
C GLN A 101 -6.88 42.14 -18.97
N LYS A 102 -6.87 42.27 -17.64
CA LYS A 102 -7.05 43.56 -16.94
C LYS A 102 -5.74 44.25 -16.57
N ALA A 103 -4.60 43.57 -16.66
CA ALA A 103 -3.31 44.10 -16.20
C ALA A 103 -2.97 45.47 -16.79
N HIS A 104 -3.33 45.73 -18.05
CA HIS A 104 -3.07 47.00 -18.72
C HIS A 104 -3.93 48.17 -18.21
N THR A 105 -5.07 47.90 -17.55
CA THR A 105 -5.95 48.93 -16.96
C THR A 105 -5.71 49.13 -15.47
N MET A 106 -4.85 48.32 -14.84
CA MET A 106 -4.57 48.37 -13.40
C MET A 106 -3.43 49.34 -13.09
N SER A 107 -3.48 49.96 -11.91
CA SER A 107 -2.34 50.72 -11.39
C SER A 107 -1.16 49.79 -11.07
N ALA A 108 0.04 50.36 -10.89
CA ALA A 108 1.22 49.58 -10.52
C ALA A 108 1.04 48.83 -9.18
N ASP A 109 0.45 49.50 -8.19
CA ASP A 109 0.23 48.95 -6.85
C ASP A 109 -0.79 47.79 -6.87
N GLU A 110 -1.87 47.93 -7.65
CA GLU A 110 -2.87 46.86 -7.83
C GLU A 110 -2.31 45.65 -8.56
N ARG A 111 -1.44 45.86 -9.56
CA ARG A 111 -0.75 44.76 -10.25
C ARG A 111 0.13 43.98 -9.29
N GLN A 112 1.01 44.67 -8.55
CA GLN A 112 1.90 44.02 -7.60
C GLN A 112 1.11 43.19 -6.57
N LYS A 113 0.08 43.77 -5.95
CA LYS A 113 -0.78 43.04 -4.99
C LYS A 113 -1.46 41.82 -5.60
N THR A 114 -1.87 41.91 -6.86
CA THR A 114 -2.53 40.81 -7.57
C THR A 114 -1.53 39.70 -7.90
N GLU A 115 -0.33 40.04 -8.38
CA GLU A 115 0.76 39.09 -8.64
C GLU A 115 1.18 38.36 -7.38
N GLU A 116 1.38 39.07 -6.26
CA GLU A 116 1.70 38.47 -4.97
C GLU A 116 0.59 37.51 -4.50
N ARG A 117 -0.68 37.88 -4.68
CA ARG A 117 -1.81 37.01 -4.33
C ARG A 117 -1.86 35.76 -5.21
N LEU A 118 -1.60 35.89 -6.52
CA LEU A 118 -1.57 34.76 -7.45
C LEU A 118 -0.39 33.83 -7.13
N ALA A 119 0.78 34.37 -6.82
CA ALA A 119 1.95 33.59 -6.40
C ALA A 119 1.66 32.79 -5.12
N ARG A 120 1.12 33.44 -4.07
CA ARG A 120 0.71 32.73 -2.84
C ARG A 120 -0.29 31.62 -3.12
N LYS A 121 -1.29 31.88 -3.97
CA LYS A 121 -2.29 30.88 -4.33
C LYS A 121 -1.72 29.70 -5.10
N GLN A 122 -0.70 29.92 -5.93
CA GLN A 122 0.03 28.85 -6.61
C GLN A 122 0.78 27.97 -5.59
N ASP A 123 1.47 28.58 -4.63
CA ASP A 123 2.17 27.85 -3.56
C ASP A 123 1.21 27.06 -2.68
N GLU A 124 0.08 27.68 -2.29
CA GLU A 124 -0.99 27.03 -1.52
C GLU A 124 -1.57 25.81 -2.26
N LEU A 125 -1.76 25.91 -3.58
CA LEU A 125 -2.21 24.79 -4.40
C LEU A 125 -1.21 23.63 -4.42
N GLY A 126 0.09 23.94 -4.52
CA GLY A 126 1.15 22.92 -4.45
C GLY A 126 1.22 22.24 -3.09
N GLN A 127 1.13 23.02 -2.00
CA GLN A 127 1.10 22.48 -0.63
C GLN A 127 -0.14 21.63 -0.39
N LEU A 128 -1.30 22.06 -0.89
CA LEU A 128 -2.54 21.29 -0.78
C LEU A 128 -2.41 19.92 -1.44
N ASP A 129 -1.85 19.85 -2.65
CA ASP A 129 -1.64 18.58 -3.35
C ASP A 129 -0.70 17.64 -2.58
N GLN A 130 0.43 18.16 -2.09
CA GLN A 130 1.39 17.39 -1.30
C GLN A 130 0.77 16.87 0.00
N ASN A 131 0.10 17.74 0.76
CA ASN A 131 -0.53 17.38 2.03
C ASN A 131 -1.66 16.37 1.84
N THR A 132 -2.45 16.53 0.76
CA THR A 132 -3.54 15.60 0.43
C THR A 132 -2.99 14.22 0.07
N SER A 133 -1.93 14.17 -0.72
CA SER A 133 -1.26 12.92 -1.08
C SER A 133 -0.70 12.19 0.14
N MET A 134 -0.06 12.92 1.05
CA MET A 134 0.47 12.37 2.30
C MET A 134 -0.66 11.85 3.21
N SER A 135 -1.75 12.62 3.35
CA SER A 135 -2.90 12.21 4.14
C SER A 135 -3.57 10.97 3.59
N LEU A 136 -3.70 10.85 2.27
CA LEU A 136 -4.29 9.67 1.63
C LEU A 136 -3.43 8.42 1.85
N ALA A 137 -2.10 8.54 1.73
CA ALA A 137 -1.19 7.43 2.01
C ALA A 137 -1.24 7.00 3.48
N GLN A 138 -1.33 7.95 4.41
CA GLN A 138 -1.47 7.65 5.84
C GLN A 138 -2.82 6.97 6.14
N ASP A 139 -3.90 7.45 5.53
CA ASP A 139 -5.23 6.83 5.63
C ASP A 139 -5.20 5.39 5.12
N GLU A 140 -4.60 5.15 3.95
CA GLU A 140 -4.45 3.83 3.36
C GLU A 140 -3.67 2.88 4.29
N SER A 141 -2.48 3.29 4.76
CA SER A 141 -1.69 2.51 5.71
C SER A 141 -2.48 2.17 6.97
N THR A 142 -3.17 3.17 7.54
CA THR A 142 -3.94 3.00 8.78
C THR A 142 -5.09 2.01 8.60
N GLU A 143 -5.83 2.07 7.50
CA GLU A 143 -6.93 1.12 7.27
C GLU A 143 -6.40 -0.28 6.93
N MET A 144 -5.27 -0.40 6.22
CA MET A 144 -4.62 -1.69 5.96
C MET A 144 -4.11 -2.35 7.25
N ASP A 145 -3.54 -1.57 8.18
CA ASP A 145 -3.10 -2.06 9.49
C ASP A 145 -4.29 -2.59 10.31
N LYS A 146 -5.44 -1.93 10.26
CA LYS A 146 -6.66 -2.41 10.91
C LYS A 146 -7.19 -3.70 10.28
N ILE A 147 -7.16 -3.80 8.95
CA ILE A 147 -7.54 -5.03 8.25
C ILE A 147 -6.62 -6.17 8.67
N TYR A 148 -5.30 -5.95 8.64
CA TYR A 148 -4.31 -6.93 9.08
C TYR A 148 -4.60 -7.38 10.50
N THR A 149 -4.77 -6.44 11.43
CA THR A 149 -5.08 -6.71 12.84
C THR A 149 -6.35 -7.54 12.99
N SER A 150 -7.44 -7.17 12.29
CA SER A 150 -8.70 -7.90 12.29
C SER A 150 -8.54 -9.35 11.82
N ILE A 151 -7.76 -9.58 10.76
CA ILE A 151 -7.49 -10.93 10.24
C ILE A 151 -6.63 -11.72 11.24
N THR A 152 -5.56 -11.12 11.78
CA THR A 152 -4.65 -11.84 12.70
C THR A 152 -5.32 -12.19 14.02
N GLU A 153 -6.12 -11.29 14.60
CA GLU A 153 -6.85 -11.56 15.84
C GLU A 153 -7.91 -12.64 15.65
N PHE A 154 -8.59 -12.64 14.50
CA PHE A 154 -9.53 -13.70 14.13
C PHE A 154 -8.80 -15.03 13.97
N LEU A 155 -7.72 -15.07 13.18
CA LEU A 155 -6.95 -16.28 12.92
C LEU A 155 -6.33 -16.85 14.21
N GLU A 156 -5.92 -16.02 15.16
CA GLU A 156 -5.39 -16.51 16.44
C GLU A 156 -6.46 -17.28 17.24
N LYS A 157 -7.71 -16.81 17.25
CA LYS A 157 -8.83 -17.50 17.92
C LYS A 157 -9.21 -18.75 17.14
N TYR A 158 -9.38 -18.62 15.83
CA TYR A 158 -9.77 -19.71 14.94
C TYR A 158 -8.75 -20.86 14.96
N ALA A 159 -7.44 -20.53 14.94
CA ALA A 159 -6.37 -21.51 15.02
C ALA A 159 -6.38 -22.27 16.34
N LYS A 160 -6.65 -21.60 17.47
CA LYS A 160 -6.78 -22.26 18.77
C LYS A 160 -7.99 -23.19 18.83
N GLU A 161 -9.12 -22.81 18.25
CA GLU A 161 -10.34 -23.64 18.24
C GLU A 161 -10.24 -24.87 17.31
N LYS A 162 -9.41 -24.78 16.27
CA LYS A 162 -9.22 -25.84 15.27
C LYS A 162 -7.89 -26.59 15.41
N ASP A 163 -7.16 -26.33 16.48
CA ASP A 163 -5.83 -26.88 16.78
C ASP A 163 -4.75 -26.61 15.71
N TYR A 164 -4.94 -25.58 14.86
CA TYR A 164 -3.91 -25.14 13.92
C TYR A 164 -2.71 -24.56 14.65
N LYS A 165 -1.50 -25.02 14.29
CA LYS A 165 -0.23 -24.52 14.84
C LYS A 165 0.43 -23.47 13.96
N LEU A 166 0.04 -23.42 12.69
CA LEU A 166 0.59 -22.49 11.70
C LEU A 166 -0.48 -22.18 10.64
N VAL A 167 -0.74 -20.89 10.41
CA VAL A 167 -1.54 -20.43 9.27
C VAL A 167 -0.65 -19.62 8.34
N LEU A 168 -0.49 -20.08 7.11
CA LEU A 168 0.32 -19.44 6.08
C LEU A 168 -0.53 -18.51 5.22
N THR A 169 0.08 -17.43 4.76
CA THR A 169 -0.51 -16.59 3.73
C THR A 169 0.00 -17.01 2.35
N TYR A 170 -0.92 -17.30 1.44
CA TYR A 170 -0.64 -17.53 0.03
C TYR A 170 -1.09 -16.32 -0.79
N SER A 171 -0.24 -15.84 -1.70
CA SER A 171 -0.61 -14.86 -2.72
C SER A 171 0.08 -15.23 -4.02
N LYS A 172 -0.63 -15.09 -5.14
CA LYS A 172 -0.05 -15.34 -6.47
C LYS A 172 0.93 -14.24 -6.87
N ALA A 173 0.72 -13.01 -6.40
CA ALA A 173 1.52 -11.85 -6.80
C ALA A 173 2.92 -11.87 -6.16
N ASN A 174 3.02 -12.30 -4.90
CA ASN A 174 4.27 -12.43 -4.16
C ASN A 174 4.24 -13.71 -3.31
N PRO A 175 4.49 -14.89 -3.90
CA PRO A 175 4.33 -16.14 -3.21
C PRO A 175 5.48 -16.39 -2.23
N THR A 176 5.19 -16.32 -0.93
CA THR A 176 6.04 -16.92 0.11
C THR A 176 5.99 -18.45 0.05
N VAL A 177 4.87 -18.99 -0.43
CA VAL A 177 4.61 -20.42 -0.61
C VAL A 177 4.31 -20.68 -2.09
N LEU A 178 5.11 -21.52 -2.75
CA LEU A 178 4.92 -21.84 -4.18
C LEU A 178 3.88 -22.94 -4.40
N TYR A 179 3.76 -23.88 -3.47
CA TYR A 179 2.79 -24.96 -3.51
C TYR A 179 2.43 -25.39 -2.08
N ILE A 180 1.14 -25.61 -1.86
CA ILE A 180 0.60 -26.26 -0.67
C ILE A 180 -0.61 -27.09 -1.14
N ASP A 181 -0.83 -28.25 -0.51
CA ASP A 181 -1.97 -29.08 -0.86
C ASP A 181 -3.29 -28.32 -0.61
N PRO A 182 -4.24 -28.30 -1.56
CA PRO A 182 -5.52 -27.60 -1.38
C PRO A 182 -6.34 -28.07 -0.18
N SER A 183 -6.08 -29.26 0.37
CA SER A 183 -6.71 -29.74 1.60
C SER A 183 -6.39 -28.89 2.84
N PHE A 184 -5.30 -28.11 2.80
CA PHE A 184 -4.94 -27.16 3.86
C PHE A 184 -5.59 -25.77 3.69
N ASP A 185 -6.41 -25.57 2.65
CA ASP A 185 -7.06 -24.29 2.37
C ASP A 185 -8.25 -24.04 3.31
N ILE A 186 -8.13 -23.02 4.17
CA ILE A 186 -9.22 -22.57 5.05
C ILE A 186 -9.81 -21.22 4.61
N THR A 187 -9.43 -20.73 3.42
CA THR A 187 -9.75 -19.37 2.93
C THR A 187 -11.23 -19.06 2.98
N ASN A 188 -12.09 -19.94 2.46
CA ASN A 188 -13.52 -19.65 2.37
C ASN A 188 -14.18 -19.61 3.76
N GLN A 189 -13.83 -20.55 4.64
CA GLN A 189 -14.33 -20.61 6.01
C GLN A 189 -13.94 -19.34 6.79
N VAL A 190 -12.67 -18.94 6.68
CA VAL A 190 -12.15 -17.71 7.30
C VAL A 190 -12.89 -16.48 6.78
N ILE A 191 -13.11 -16.37 5.46
CA ILE A 191 -13.85 -15.25 4.86
C ILE A 191 -15.29 -15.19 5.37
N ASP A 192 -15.99 -16.32 5.43
CA ASP A 192 -17.39 -16.38 5.84
C ASP A 192 -17.57 -15.95 7.31
N GLU A 193 -16.67 -16.41 8.19
CA GLU A 193 -16.70 -16.05 9.61
C GLU A 193 -16.26 -14.60 9.86
N LEU A 194 -15.20 -14.12 9.20
CA LEU A 194 -14.78 -12.73 9.23
C LEU A 194 -15.90 -11.79 8.78
N ASN A 195 -16.59 -12.13 7.68
CA ASN A 195 -17.73 -11.36 7.19
C ASN A 195 -18.90 -11.35 8.17
N THR A 196 -19.14 -12.46 8.87
CA THR A 196 -20.18 -12.57 9.89
C THR A 196 -19.85 -11.69 11.10
N GLU A 197 -18.62 -11.74 11.60
CA GLU A 197 -18.15 -10.89 12.70
C GLU A 197 -18.20 -9.40 12.31
N TYR A 198 -17.73 -9.07 11.10
CA TYR A 198 -17.74 -7.71 10.59
C TYR A 198 -19.15 -7.11 10.52
N LYS A 199 -20.11 -7.84 9.93
CA LYS A 199 -21.52 -7.40 9.86
C LYS A 199 -22.11 -7.17 11.25
N LYS A 200 -21.85 -8.09 12.19
CA LYS A 200 -22.32 -7.97 13.57
C LYS A 200 -21.75 -6.75 14.28
N ASN A 201 -20.48 -6.42 14.04
CA ASN A 201 -19.84 -5.24 14.63
C ASN A 201 -20.35 -3.94 14.00
N LYS A 202 -20.51 -3.91 12.67
CA LYS A 202 -21.10 -2.78 11.93
C LYS A 202 -22.53 -2.46 12.39
N ASP A 203 -23.37 -3.47 12.61
CA ASP A 203 -24.74 -3.28 13.09
C ASP A 203 -24.79 -2.70 14.51
N LYS A 204 -23.83 -3.06 15.38
CA LYS A 204 -23.75 -2.52 16.75
C LYS A 204 -23.33 -1.05 16.73
N GLU A 205 -22.41 -0.67 15.86
CA GLU A 205 -21.99 0.72 15.71
C GLU A 205 -23.11 1.60 15.15
N SER A 206 -23.93 1.10 14.22
CA SER A 206 -25.07 1.86 13.67
C SER A 206 -26.24 2.10 14.63
N LYS A 207 -26.30 1.36 15.74
CA LYS A 207 -27.39 1.42 16.74
C LYS A 207 -27.01 2.22 17.99
N LYS A 208 -25.77 2.71 18.05
CA LYS A 208 -25.24 3.51 19.15
C LYS A 208 -25.24 4.99 18.78
#